data_AF-A0A0B7ASH1-F1
#
_entry.id   AF-A0A0B7ASH1-F1
#
_cell.length_a   1.000
_cell.length_b   1.000
_cell.length_c   1.000
_cell.angle_alpha   90.00
_cell.angle_beta   90.00
_cell.angle_gamma   90.00
#
_symmetry.space_group_name_H-M   'P 1'
#
loop_
_entity.id
_entity.type
_entity.pdbx_description
1 polymer ?
#
loop_
_entity_poly.entity_id
_entity_poly.type
_entity_poly.pdbx_seq_one_letter_code
_entity_poly.pdbx_strand_id
1 'polypeptide(L)'
;MSGKLLKFKDLIPVKFTAINDRDSQTSVISKINRYVCAVTNDVLGNSVPCAVLRPSGAVVTMECVEKIIKKDMMDPISGKK
;
A
#
# COMPACT_ATOMS: atom_id res chain seq x y z
N MET A 1 -9.28 -7.08 20.66
CA MET A 1 -7.94 -6.50 20.92
C MET A 1 -7.09 -7.56 21.63
N SER A 2 -5.96 -8.00 21.07
CA SER A 2 -5.21 -9.18 21.53
C SER A 2 -4.56 -9.06 22.93
N GLY A 3 -4.56 -7.89 23.57
CA GLY A 3 -3.97 -7.68 24.91
C GLY A 3 -2.44 -7.79 25.00
N LYS A 4 -1.77 -8.18 23.91
CA LYS A 4 -0.31 -8.28 23.83
C LYS A 4 0.31 -6.88 23.68
N LEU A 5 1.39 -6.64 24.40
CA LEU A 5 2.24 -5.45 24.26
C LEU A 5 2.84 -5.41 22.84
N LEU A 6 2.65 -4.29 22.15
CA LEU A 6 3.26 -4.03 20.83
C LEU A 6 4.78 -3.87 20.99
N LYS A 7 5.55 -4.76 20.36
CA LYS A 7 7.01 -4.64 20.31
C LYS A 7 7.40 -3.87 19.07
N PHE A 8 8.48 -3.09 19.15
CA PHE A 8 9.00 -2.35 18.01
C PHE A 8 9.34 -3.24 16.80
N LYS A 9 9.73 -4.50 17.06
CA LYS A 9 9.99 -5.51 16.02
C LYS A 9 8.76 -5.92 15.20
N ASP A 10 7.56 -5.73 15.76
CA ASP A 10 6.29 -6.10 15.11
C ASP A 10 5.69 -4.94 14.31
N LEU A 11 6.30 -3.75 14.37
CA LEU A 11 5.90 -2.60 13.58
C LEU A 11 6.45 -2.74 12.16
N ILE A 12 5.56 -2.68 11.18
CA ILE A 12 5.93 -2.67 9.76
C ILE A 12 5.86 -1.22 9.27
N PRO A 13 6.92 -0.68 8.64
CA PRO A 13 6.86 0.65 8.04
C PRO A 13 5.86 0.61 6.87
N VAL A 14 4.85 1.47 6.91
CA VAL A 14 3.83 1.57 5.85
C VAL A 14 4.11 2.80 5.01
N LYS A 15 4.27 2.61 3.70
CA LYS A 15 4.50 3.66 2.69
C LYS A 15 3.30 3.70 1.75
N PHE A 16 2.57 4.80 1.79
CA PHE A 16 1.48 5.07 0.86
C PHE A 16 1.98 5.89 -0.33
N THR A 17 1.56 5.51 -1.53
CA THR A 17 1.83 6.27 -2.74
C THR A 17 0.70 7.27 -2.95
N ALA A 18 1.03 8.57 -2.98
CA ALA A 18 0.05 9.62 -3.25
C ALA A 18 -0.38 9.60 -4.72
N ILE A 19 -1.62 10.01 -4.98
CA ILE A 19 -2.07 10.27 -6.35
C ILE A 19 -1.24 11.40 -6.97
N ASN A 20 -0.68 11.14 -8.16
CA ASN A 20 -0.09 12.17 -9.01
C ASN A 20 -1.22 12.94 -9.69
N ASP A 21 -1.87 13.82 -8.94
CA ASP A 21 -2.72 14.84 -9.54
C ASP A 21 -1.84 15.93 -10.13
N ARG A 22 -2.03 16.20 -11.42
CA ARG A 22 -1.38 17.34 -12.10
C ARG A 22 -1.86 18.68 -11.56
N ASP A 23 -2.96 18.70 -10.80
CA ASP A 23 -3.49 19.87 -10.11
C ASP A 23 -2.87 20.03 -8.71
N SER A 24 -1.93 20.97 -8.63
CA SER A 24 -1.18 21.35 -7.42
C SER A 24 -1.97 22.26 -6.45
N GLN A 25 -3.23 22.58 -6.77
CA GLN A 25 -4.02 23.62 -6.08
C GLN A 25 -4.77 23.11 -4.84
N THR A 26 -4.93 21.80 -4.64
CA THR A 26 -5.72 21.25 -3.53
C THR A 26 -4.92 20.27 -2.67
N SER A 27 -4.97 20.47 -1.35
CA SER A 27 -4.31 19.60 -0.39
C SER A 27 -4.82 18.17 -0.50
N VAL A 28 -3.94 17.18 -0.35
CA VAL A 28 -4.27 15.73 -0.42
C VAL A 28 -5.41 15.38 0.55
N ILE A 29 -5.54 16.10 1.66
CA ILE A 29 -6.58 15.88 2.68
C ILE A 29 -7.98 16.20 2.14
N SER A 30 -8.12 17.17 1.24
CA SER A 30 -9.42 17.58 0.67
C SER A 30 -9.92 16.66 -0.46
N LYS A 31 -9.06 15.78 -0.98
CA LYS A 31 -9.40 14.89 -2.10
C LYS A 31 -10.11 13.63 -1.59
N ILE A 32 -11.18 13.24 -2.28
CA ILE A 32 -11.94 12.01 -1.98
C ILE A 32 -11.03 10.78 -2.13
N ASN A 33 -10.13 10.82 -3.13
CA ASN A 33 -9.17 9.78 -3.44
C ASN A 33 -7.76 10.31 -3.15
N ARG A 34 -7.07 9.73 -2.15
CA ARG A 34 -5.79 10.27 -1.64
C ARG A 34 -4.58 9.42 -2.01
N TYR A 35 -4.77 8.10 -2.06
CA TYR A 35 -3.69 7.13 -2.20
C TYR A 35 -4.00 6.13 -3.30
N VAL A 36 -2.95 5.62 -3.91
CA VAL A 36 -3.02 4.60 -4.95
C VAL A 36 -2.15 3.39 -4.62
N CYS A 37 -2.54 2.26 -5.20
CA CYS A 37 -1.72 1.06 -5.25
C CYS A 37 -0.37 1.38 -5.89
N ALA A 38 0.72 1.01 -5.24
CA ALA A 38 2.06 1.30 -5.72
C ALA A 38 2.45 0.57 -7.03
N VAL A 39 1.65 -0.42 -7.46
CA VAL A 39 1.91 -1.23 -8.66
C VAL A 39 0.96 -0.87 -9.80
N THR A 40 -0.35 -0.93 -9.55
CA THR A 40 -1.37 -0.68 -10.59
C THR A 40 -1.82 0.77 -10.69
N ASN A 41 -1.44 1.62 -9.74
CA ASN A 41 -1.97 2.98 -9.59
C ASN A 41 -3.49 3.04 -9.40
N ASP A 42 -4.13 1.94 -8.99
CA ASP A 42 -5.55 1.92 -8.64
C ASP A 42 -5.80 2.69 -7.34
N VAL A 43 -6.92 3.39 -7.28
CA VAL A 43 -7.30 4.16 -6.09
C VAL A 43 -7.59 3.24 -4.90
N LEU A 44 -6.95 3.53 -3.77
CA LEU A 44 -7.23 2.85 -2.51
C LEU A 44 -8.43 3.51 -1.82
N GLY A 45 -9.54 2.78 -1.73
CA GLY A 45 -10.75 3.20 -1.00
C GLY A 45 -11.01 2.31 0.22
N ASN A 46 -11.90 2.76 1.11
CA ASN A 46 -12.26 2.01 2.33
C ASN A 46 -12.91 0.64 2.04
N SER A 47 -13.49 0.45 0.86
CA SER A 47 -14.14 -0.80 0.46
C SER A 47 -13.18 -1.79 -0.22
N VAL A 48 -11.94 -1.38 -0.53
CA VAL A 48 -10.98 -2.21 -1.26
C VAL A 48 -10.05 -2.90 -0.26
N PRO A 49 -9.95 -4.24 -0.27
CA PRO A 49 -9.02 -4.94 0.59
C PRO A 49 -7.57 -4.67 0.15
N CYS A 50 -6.75 -4.22 1.10
CA CYS A 50 -5.36 -3.81 0.87
C CYS A 50 -4.40 -4.66 1.70
N ALA A 51 -3.19 -4.85 1.19
CA ALA A 51 -2.08 -5.50 1.88
C ALA A 51 -0.83 -4.62 1.87
N VAL A 52 0.03 -4.84 2.87
CA VAL A 52 1.33 -4.20 2.97
C VAL A 52 2.41 -5.23 2.68
N LEU A 53 3.30 -4.92 1.75
CA LEU A 53 4.48 -5.75 1.49
C LEU A 53 5.51 -5.52 2.58
N ARG A 54 5.92 -6.59 3.29
CA ARG A 54 6.93 -6.49 4.36
C ARG A 54 8.28 -5.92 3.91
N PRO A 55 8.85 -6.31 2.75
CA PRO A 55 10.19 -5.84 2.37
C PRO A 55 10.22 -4.35 1.96
N SER A 56 9.28 -3.86 1.16
CA SER A 56 9.24 -2.44 0.75
C SER A 56 8.46 -1.54 1.71
N GLY A 57 7.51 -2.10 2.47
CA GLY A 57 6.51 -1.36 3.23
C GLY A 57 5.39 -0.78 2.36
N ALA A 58 5.35 -1.08 1.07
CA ALA A 58 4.39 -0.48 0.14
C ALA A 58 2.99 -1.07 0.29
N VAL A 59 1.98 -0.22 0.10
CA VAL A 59 0.57 -0.62 0.09
C VAL A 59 0.13 -0.99 -1.32
N VAL A 60 -0.45 -2.18 -1.44
CA VAL A 60 -0.95 -2.76 -2.69
C VAL A 60 -2.33 -3.35 -2.47
N THR A 61 -3.14 -3.40 -3.53
CA THR A 61 -4.45 -4.06 -3.47
C THR A 61 -4.28 -5.57 -3.39
N MET A 62 -5.21 -6.25 -2.72
CA MET A 62 -5.19 -7.72 -2.63
C MET A 62 -5.25 -8.38 -4.01
N GLU A 63 -5.93 -7.76 -4.97
CA GLU A 63 -5.95 -8.24 -6.35
C GLU A 63 -4.56 -8.29 -7.00
N CYS A 64 -3.73 -7.26 -6.77
CA CYS A 64 -2.34 -7.25 -7.25
C CYS A 64 -1.55 -8.37 -6.60
N VAL A 65 -1.76 -8.59 -5.30
CA VAL A 65 -1.08 -9.67 -4.57
C VAL A 65 -1.41 -11.03 -5.18
N GLU A 66 -2.69 -11.27 -5.49
CA GLU A 66 -3.14 -12.56 -6.00
C GLU A 66 -2.74 -12.81 -7.44
N LYS A 67 -2.84 -11.81 -8.31
CA LYS A 67 -2.61 -11.96 -9.76
C LYS A 67 -1.14 -11.83 -10.15
N ILE A 68 -0.37 -11.00 -9.43
CA ILE A 68 1.01 -10.63 -9.79
C ILE A 68 1.98 -11.23 -8.77
N ILE A 69 1.88 -10.82 -7.50
CA ILE A 69 2.92 -11.11 -6.50
C ILE A 69 2.96 -12.59 -6.12
N LYS A 70 1.82 -13.28 -6.03
CA LYS A 70 1.77 -14.72 -5.73
C LYS A 70 2.45 -15.59 -6.79
N LYS A 71 2.56 -15.13 -8.04
CA LYS A 71 3.20 -15.90 -9.11
C LYS A 71 4.71 -15.94 -8.92
N ASP A 72 5.32 -14.78 -8.70
CA ASP A 72 6.77 -14.63 -8.63
C ASP A 72 7.31 -14.61 -7.19
N MET A 73 6.42 -14.50 -6.19
CA MET A 73 6.73 -14.35 -4.76
C MET A 73 7.83 -13.31 -4.52
N MET A 74 7.71 -12.18 -5.21
CA MET A 74 8.70 -11.10 -5.21
C MET A 74 7.98 -9.76 -5.10
N ASP A 75 8.54 -8.87 -4.30
CA ASP A 75 8.09 -7.49 -4.20
C ASP A 75 8.44 -6.74 -5.51
N PRO A 76 7.44 -6.23 -6.25
CA PRO A 76 7.65 -5.56 -7.53
C PRO A 76 8.37 -4.21 -7.40
N ILE A 77 8.45 -3.63 -6.21
CA ILE A 77 9.08 -2.32 -5.97
C ILE A 77 10.52 -2.48 -5.51
N SER A 78 10.77 -3.45 -4.63
CA SER A 78 12.11 -3.69 -4.09
C SER A 78 12.89 -4.80 -4.80
N GLY A 79 12.24 -5.66 -5.58
CA GLY A 79 12.84 -6.86 -6.19
C GLY A 79 13.28 -7.92 -5.17
N LYS A 80 12.82 -7.81 -3.92
CA LYS A 80 13.16 -8.73 -2.81
C LYS A 80 12.00 -9.68 -2.54
N LYS A 81 12.32 -10.89 -2.07
CA LYS A 81 11.32 -11.85 -1.59
C LYS A 81 10.84 -11.48 -0.18
#